data_AF-A0A7X0GHU4-F1
#
_entry.id   AF-A0A7X0GHU4-F1
#
_cell.length_a   1.000
_cell.length_b   1.000
_cell.length_c   1.000
_cell.angle_alpha   90.00
_cell.angle_beta   90.00
_cell.angle_gamma   90.00
#
_symmetry.space_group_name_H-M   'P 1'
#
loop_
_entity.id
_entity.type
_entity.pdbx_description
1 polymer ?
#
loop_
_entity_poly.entity_id
_entity_poly.type
_entity_poly.pdbx_seq_one_letter_code
_entity_poly.pdbx_strand_id
1 'polypeptide(L)' 'MAGPFGVLKLQEGRTLGHFEAHLHNRVISDPRDAQILDMRYGMIRAQALSPRESLAFIEKVLGEET' A
#
# COMPACT_ATOMS: atom_id res chain seq x y z
N MET A 1 14.48 -6.78 3.43
CA MET A 1 13.18 -6.39 2.84
C MET A 1 12.14 -6.40 3.94
N ALA A 2 11.37 -5.32 4.12
CA ALA A 2 10.16 -5.39 4.93
C ALA A 2 9.10 -6.14 4.11
N GLY A 3 8.35 -7.05 4.73
CA GLY A 3 7.29 -7.77 4.01
C GLY A 3 6.07 -6.89 3.74
N PRO A 4 5.05 -7.43 3.06
CA PRO A 4 3.89 -6.66 2.64
C PRO A 4 3.13 -6.12 3.85
N PHE A 5 2.51 -4.97 3.66
CA PHE A 5 1.68 -4.33 4.68
C PHE A 5 0.39 -3.81 4.07
N GLY A 6 -0.63 -3.68 4.91
CA GLY A 6 -1.94 -3.16 4.55
C GLY A 6 -2.46 -2.18 5.59
N VAL A 7 -3.39 -1.33 5.16
CA VAL A 7 -4.11 -0.39 6.02
C VAL A 7 -5.59 -0.56 5.76
N LEU A 8 -6.37 -0.79 6.81
CA LEU A 8 -7.81 -0.94 6.75
C LEU A 8 -8.48 0.27 7.40
N LYS A 9 -9.30 0.98 6.63
CA LYS A 9 -10.15 2.07 7.12
C LYS A 9 -11.53 1.52 7.43
N LEU A 10 -11.87 1.45 8.71
CA LEU A 10 -13.17 0.96 9.18
C LEU A 10 -14.22 2.08 9.13
N GLN A 11 -15.49 1.70 9.01
CA GLN A 11 -16.60 2.66 8.92
C GLN A 11 -16.71 3.61 10.11
N GLU A 12 -16.28 3.17 11.29
CA GLU A 12 -16.25 3.97 12.53
C GLU A 12 -15.08 4.99 12.59
N GLY A 13 -14.33 5.18 11.49
CA GLY A 13 -13.17 6.06 11.43
C GLY A 13 -11.88 5.47 12.04
N ARG A 14 -11.95 4.25 12.57
CA ARG A 14 -10.79 3.52 13.09
C ARG A 14 -9.92 3.01 11.94
N THR A 15 -8.61 3.08 12.11
CA THR A 15 -7.63 2.51 11.18
C THR A 15 -6.96 1.30 11.83
N LEU A 16 -6.87 0.19 11.10
CA LEU A 16 -6.05 -0.97 11.47
C LEU A 16 -4.90 -1.12 10.50
N GLY A 17 -3.74 -1.48 11.02
CA GLY A 17 -2.59 -1.90 10.22
C GLY A 17 -2.53 -3.41 10.11
N HIS A 18 -1.98 -3.90 9.00
CA HIS A 18 -1.62 -5.29 8.81
C HIS A 18 -0.18 -5.36 8.34
N PHE A 19 0.64 -6.21 8.96
CA PHE A 19 2.02 -6.39 8.54
C PHE A 19 2.37 -7.87 8.50
N GLU A 20 2.93 -8.30 7.37
CA GLU A 20 3.44 -9.65 7.19
C GLU A 20 4.97 -9.61 7.18
N ALA A 21 5.57 -10.28 8.15
CA ALA A 21 6.98 -10.67 8.15
C ALA A 21 7.07 -12.20 8.05
N HIS A 22 8.24 -12.70 7.65
CA HIS A 22 8.49 -14.11 7.32
C HIS A 22 7.87 -15.16 8.26
N LEU A 23 7.73 -14.87 9.55
CA LEU A 23 7.11 -15.77 10.54
C LEU A 23 5.97 -15.12 11.33
N HIS A 24 5.61 -13.87 11.03
CA HIS A 24 4.69 -13.10 11.84
C HIS A 24 3.68 -12.37 10.95
N ASN A 25 2.41 -12.69 11.14
CA ASN A 25 1.30 -11.91 10.64
C ASN A 25 0.72 -11.13 11.83
N ARG A 26 0.79 -9.80 11.80
CA ARG A 26 0.35 -8.95 12.91
C ARG A 26 -0.70 -7.94 12.45
N VAL A 27 -1.85 -7.99 13.12
CA VAL A 27 -2.82 -6.90 13.12
C VAL A 27 -2.39 -5.84 14.14
N ILE A 28 -2.36 -4.59 13.70
CA ILE A 28 -1.97 -3.42 14.49
C ILE A 28 -3.23 -2.60 14.74
N SER A 29 -3.66 -2.53 16.01
CA SER A 29 -4.85 -1.80 16.44
C SER A 29 -4.55 -0.54 17.26
N ASP A 30 -3.32 -0.36 17.74
CA ASP A 30 -2.90 0.89 18.39
C ASP A 30 -2.93 2.01 17.33
N PRO A 31 -3.66 3.11 17.56
CA PRO A 31 -3.81 4.17 16.57
C PRO A 31 -2.48 4.80 16.13
N ARG A 32 -1.49 4.92 17.03
CA ARG A 32 -0.19 5.53 16.71
C ARG A 32 0.61 4.62 15.79
N ASP A 33 0.62 3.32 16.07
CA ASP A 33 1.31 2.35 15.24
C ASP A 33 0.63 2.20 13.86
N ALA A 34 -0.71 2.21 13.82
CA ALA A 34 -1.48 2.16 12.58
C ALA A 34 -1.25 3.42 11.70
N GLN A 35 -1.09 4.59 12.33
CA GLN A 35 -0.80 5.85 11.63
C GLN A 35 0.52 5.79 10.84
N ILE A 36 1.53 5.08 11.34
CA ILE A 36 2.81 4.92 10.64
C ILE A 36 2.61 4.20 9.31
N LEU A 37 1.80 3.14 9.29
CA LEU A 37 1.50 2.41 8.05
C LEU A 37 0.63 3.25 7.10
N ASP A 38 -0.31 4.01 7.64
CA ASP A 38 -1.14 4.94 6.85
C ASP A 38 -0.30 6.01 6.13
N MET A 39 0.64 6.63 6.84
CA MET A 39 1.57 7.60 6.25
C MET A 39 2.47 6.97 5.18
N ARG A 40 2.98 5.76 5.43
CA ARG A 40 3.77 5.02 4.43
C ARG A 40 2.96 4.72 3.17
N TYR A 41 1.72 4.26 3.34
CA TYR A 41 0.81 4.07 2.21
C TYR A 41 0.60 5.37 1.44
N GLY A 42 0.36 6.48 2.14
CA GLY A 42 0.19 7.80 1.53
C GLY A 42 1.40 8.25 0.69
N MET A 43 2.62 8.06 1.20
CA MET A 43 3.85 8.38 0.46
C MET A 43 3.99 7.53 -0.81
N ILE A 44 3.78 6.21 -0.71
CA ILE A 44 3.84 5.31 -1.88
C ILE A 44 2.78 5.71 -2.91
N ARG A 45 1.55 5.97 -2.46
CA ARG A 45 0.45 6.34 -3.35
C ARG A 45 0.69 7.68 -4.04
N ALA A 46 1.32 8.65 -3.37
CA ALA A 46 1.66 9.94 -3.96
C ALA A 46 2.72 9.86 -5.06
N GLN A 47 3.58 8.84 -5.01
CA GLN A 47 4.59 8.57 -6.04
C GLN A 47 4.08 7.63 -7.15
N ALA A 48 2.97 6.93 -6.90
CA ALA A 48 2.40 5.99 -7.85
C ALA A 48 1.69 6.70 -9.00
N LEU A 49 1.79 6.12 -10.19
CA LEU A 49 1.02 6.54 -11.35
C LEU A 49 -0.49 6.49 -11.06
N SER A 50 -1.23 7.41 -11.68
CA SER A 50 -2.69 7.29 -11.75
C SER A 50 -3.09 6.06 -12.58
N PRO A 51 -4.31 5.52 -12.42
CA PRO A 51 -4.74 4.36 -13.20
C PRO A 51 -4.61 4.53 -14.72
N ARG A 52 -4.83 5.76 -15.23
CA ARG A 52 -4.68 6.07 -16.66
C ARG A 52 -3.21 6.10 -17.09
N GLU A 53 -2.34 6.70 -16.29
CA GLU A 53 -0.90 6.73 -16.57
C GLU A 53 -0.29 5.33 -16.45
N SER A 54 -0.73 4.52 -15.49
CA SER A 54 -0.36 3.11 -15.38
C SER A 54 -0.76 2.33 -16.64
N LEU A 55 -1.97 2.51 -17.14
CA LEU A 55 -2.43 1.84 -18.37
C LEU A 55 -1.58 2.26 -19.56
N ALA A 56 -1.40 3.57 -19.79
CA ALA A 56 -0.61 4.08 -20.90
C ALA A 56 0.86 3.59 -20.83
N PHE A 57 1.43 3.50 -19.62
CA PHE A 57 2.76 2.95 -19.40
C PHE A 57 2.83 1.46 -19.77
N ILE A 58 1.85 0.66 -19.33
CA ILE A 58 1.79 -0.78 -19.64
C ILE A 58 1.67 -1.01 -21.15
N GLU A 59 0.77 -0.29 -21.83
CA GLU A 59 0.57 -0.38 -23.28
C GLU A 59 1.83 0.00 -24.05
N LYS A 60 2.53 1.06 -23.61
CA LYS A 60 3.80 1.48 -24.20
C LYS A 60 4.86 0.37 -24.09
N VAL A 61 5.08 -0.18 -22.90
CA VAL A 61 6.08 -1.24 -22.70
C VAL A 61 5.73 -2.48 -23.51
N LEU A 62 4.44 -2.86 -23.58
CA LEU A 62 4.00 -4.01 -24.38
C LEU A 62 4.29 -3.83 -25.89
N GLY A 63 4.18 -2.60 -26.40
CA GLY A 63 4.50 -2.29 -27.79
C GLY A 63 6.01 -2.16 -28.09
N GLU A 64 6.85 -1.93 -27.08
CA GLU A 64 8.31 -1.87 -27.22
C GLU A 64 8.97 -3.26 -27.27
N GLU A 65 8.29 -4.29 -26.75
CA GLU A 65 8.75 -5.69 -26.81
C GLU A 65 8.34 -6.45 -28.10
N THR A 66 7.73 -5.76 -29.07
CA THR A 66 7.33 -6.33 -30.37
C THR A 66 8.10 -5.68 -31.51
#